data_AF-A0A858RMQ1-F1
#
_entry.id   AF-A0A858RMQ1-F1
#
_cell.length_a   1.000
_cell.length_b   1.000
_cell.length_c   1.000
_cell.angle_alpha   90.00
_cell.angle_beta   90.00
_cell.angle_gamma   90.00
#
_symmetry.space_group_name_H-M   'P 1'
#
loop_
_entity.id
_entity.type
_entity.pdbx_description
1 polymer ?
#
loop_
_entity_poly.entity_id
_entity_poly.type
_entity_poly.pdbx_seq_one_letter_code
_entity_poly.pdbx_strand_id
1 'polypeptide(L)'
;MENAFEHYLNDHLAGATGAILLIGDLAKRQEDDTERLFFQNLQEEVSGDRDLLTALIRRAGMEEKIIAKVTGDVGARAGKLKLMWDGLEPGKLGYFEALEILALGIQGKRLLWTVLGEVASLYPEWTGVDFEALAKSAKRQRDEVEQRRLNSGRATLPSPERLPVGS
;
A
#
# COMPACT_ATOMS: atom_id res chain seq x y z
N MET A 1 -12.95 -10.29 -25.27
CA MET A 1 -12.73 -8.85 -25.06
C MET A 1 -12.37 -8.72 -23.60
N GLU A 2 -11.15 -8.30 -23.27
CA GLU A 2 -10.73 -8.23 -21.85
C GLU A 2 -11.58 -7.20 -21.12
N ASN A 3 -12.19 -7.59 -20.00
CA ASN A 3 -13.08 -6.71 -19.24
C ASN A 3 -12.21 -5.62 -18.56
N ALA A 4 -12.34 -4.37 -19.02
CA ALA A 4 -11.53 -3.26 -18.50
C ALA A 4 -11.67 -3.08 -16.98
N PHE A 5 -12.84 -3.41 -16.43
CA PHE A 5 -13.07 -3.36 -14.99
C PHE A 5 -12.31 -4.46 -14.25
N GLU A 6 -12.36 -5.69 -14.75
CA GLU A 6 -11.59 -6.81 -14.21
C GLU A 6 -10.08 -6.53 -14.24
N HIS A 7 -9.57 -5.93 -15.33
CA HIS A 7 -8.17 -5.51 -15.40
C HIS A 7 -7.83 -4.46 -14.32
N TYR A 8 -8.69 -3.46 -14.14
CA TYR A 8 -8.55 -2.43 -13.11
C TYR A 8 -8.50 -3.03 -11.69
N LEU A 9 -9.39 -3.96 -11.36
CA LEU A 9 -9.40 -4.62 -10.04
C LEU A 9 -8.14 -5.45 -9.81
N ASN A 10 -7.68 -6.16 -10.83
CA ASN A 10 -6.47 -6.97 -10.76
C ASN A 10 -5.19 -6.12 -10.63
N ASP A 11 -5.13 -4.94 -11.26
CA ASP A 11 -4.02 -4.01 -11.10
C ASP A 11 -3.92 -3.48 -9.66
N HIS A 12 -5.06 -3.17 -9.03
CA HIS A 12 -5.12 -2.82 -7.61
C HIS A 12 -4.72 -3.98 -6.70
N LEU A 13 -5.10 -5.21 -7.04
CA LEU A 13 -4.70 -6.41 -6.30
C LEU A 13 -3.17 -6.62 -6.34
N ALA A 14 -2.55 -6.38 -7.50
CA ALA A 14 -1.11 -6.41 -7.67
C ALA A 14 -0.42 -5.32 -6.84
N GLY A 15 -0.95 -4.10 -6.88
CA GLY A 15 -0.46 -2.98 -6.06
C GLY A 15 -0.52 -3.27 -4.56
N ALA A 16 -1.66 -3.77 -4.07
CA ALA A 16 -1.84 -4.16 -2.67
C ALA A 16 -0.85 -5.24 -2.23
N THR A 17 -0.61 -6.25 -3.08
CA THR A 17 0.38 -7.30 -2.81
C THR A 17 1.80 -6.73 -2.67
N GLY A 18 2.19 -5.81 -3.56
CA GLY A 18 3.48 -5.12 -3.46
C GLY A 18 3.59 -4.27 -2.19
N ALA A 19 2.53 -3.55 -1.82
CA ALA A 19 2.49 -2.74 -0.61
C ALA A 19 2.63 -3.59 0.66
N ILE A 20 1.95 -4.74 0.76
CA ILE A 20 2.05 -5.64 1.92
C ILE A 20 3.48 -6.11 2.15
N LEU A 21 4.21 -6.43 1.07
CA LEU A 21 5.63 -6.80 1.17
C LEU A 21 6.49 -5.63 1.66
N LEU A 22 6.30 -4.45 1.08
CA LEU A 22 7.02 -3.24 1.49
C LEU A 22 6.78 -2.90 2.96
N ILE A 23 5.53 -2.91 3.41
CA ILE A 23 5.17 -2.63 4.81
C ILE A 23 5.84 -3.64 5.75
N GLY A 24 5.83 -4.93 5.38
CA GLY A 24 6.51 -5.97 6.17
C GLY A 24 8.02 -5.77 6.26
N ASP A 25 8.65 -5.29 5.19
CA ASP A 25 10.08 -4.98 5.18
C ASP A 25 10.43 -3.69 5.93
N LEU A 26 9.55 -2.69 5.94
CA LEU A 26 9.65 -1.50 6.79
C LEU A 26 9.53 -1.86 8.27
N ALA A 27 8.57 -2.73 8.63
CA ALA A 27 8.38 -3.19 10.00
C ALA A 27 9.63 -3.91 10.56
N LYS A 28 10.25 -4.80 9.77
CA LYS A 28 11.46 -5.52 10.17
C LYS A 28 12.66 -4.61 10.46
N ARG A 29 12.69 -3.41 9.89
CA ARG A 29 13.79 -2.45 9.98
C ARG A 29 13.60 -1.38 11.06
N GLN A 30 12.46 -1.38 11.73
CA GLN A 30 12.27 -0.48 12.87
C GLN A 30 13.05 -1.01 14.07
N GLU A 31 13.72 -0.12 14.81
CA GLU A 31 14.26 -0.43 16.13
C GLU A 31 13.25 -0.07 17.23
N ASP A 32 12.48 1.00 17.02
CA ASP A 32 11.40 1.43 17.90
C ASP A 32 10.17 0.51 17.79
N ASP A 33 9.67 0.04 18.92
CA ASP A 33 8.55 -0.91 18.96
C ASP A 33 7.21 -0.27 18.61
N THR A 34 7.03 1.03 18.85
CA THR A 34 5.81 1.76 18.46
C THR A 34 5.71 1.86 16.94
N GLU A 35 6.82 2.22 16.28
CA GLU A 35 6.91 2.28 14.82
C GLU A 35 6.79 0.89 14.18
N ARG A 36 7.42 -0.12 14.78
CA ARG A 36 7.27 -1.51 14.35
C ARG A 36 5.81 -1.96 14.38
N LEU A 37 5.12 -1.71 15.50
CA LEU A 37 3.73 -2.06 15.70
C LEU A 37 2.80 -1.31 14.73
N PHE A 38 3.09 -0.03 14.46
CA PHE A 38 2.36 0.73 13.45
C PHE A 38 2.40 0.04 12.08
N PHE A 39 3.58 -0.33 11.59
CA PHE A 39 3.68 -1.01 10.29
C PHE A 39 3.04 -2.39 10.30
N GLN A 40 3.13 -3.14 11.40
CA GLN A 40 2.45 -4.43 11.54
C GLN A 40 0.92 -4.27 11.44
N ASN A 41 0.34 -3.33 12.18
CA ASN A 41 -1.09 -3.04 12.11
C ASN A 41 -1.51 -2.57 10.71
N LEU A 42 -0.73 -1.69 10.08
CA LEU A 42 -0.99 -1.25 8.71
C LEU A 42 -0.92 -2.42 7.72
N GLN A 43 0.01 -3.36 7.90
CA GLN A 43 0.13 -4.56 7.07
C GLN A 43 -1.11 -5.45 7.19
N GLU A 44 -1.62 -5.65 8.41
CA GLU A 44 -2.84 -6.42 8.68
C GLU A 44 -4.06 -5.76 8.03
N GLU A 45 -4.23 -4.45 8.20
CA GLU A 45 -5.35 -3.71 7.61
C GLU A 45 -5.32 -3.76 6.08
N VAL A 46 -4.15 -3.53 5.46
CA VAL A 46 -4.00 -3.60 3.99
C VAL A 46 -4.18 -5.03 3.47
N SER A 47 -3.79 -6.04 4.25
CA SER A 47 -4.04 -7.45 3.92
C SER A 47 -5.54 -7.78 3.95
N GLY A 48 -6.26 -7.29 4.96
CA GLY A 48 -7.72 -7.43 5.04
C GLY A 48 -8.43 -6.76 3.86
N ASP A 49 -7.99 -5.56 3.47
CA ASP A 49 -8.52 -4.86 2.29
C ASP A 49 -8.25 -5.63 0.98
N ARG A 50 -7.05 -6.21 0.83
CA ARG A 50 -6.72 -7.08 -0.31
C ARG A 50 -7.63 -8.30 -0.35
N ASP A 51 -7.82 -8.97 0.78
CA ASP A 51 -8.67 -10.17 0.87
C ASP A 51 -10.13 -9.87 0.55
N LEU A 52 -10.62 -8.72 1.01
CA LEU A 52 -11.95 -8.24 0.63
C LEU A 52 -12.04 -7.98 -0.87
N LEU A 53 -11.06 -7.29 -1.47
CA LEU A 53 -11.03 -7.05 -2.92
C LEU A 53 -11.05 -8.38 -3.70
N THR A 54 -10.23 -9.35 -3.30
CA THR A 54 -10.23 -10.70 -3.87
C THR A 54 -11.61 -11.36 -3.78
N ALA A 55 -12.28 -11.25 -2.63
CA ALA A 55 -13.63 -11.79 -2.47
C ALA A 55 -14.66 -11.10 -3.37
N LEU A 56 -14.56 -9.77 -3.56
CA LEU A 56 -15.47 -9.01 -4.43
C LEU A 56 -15.29 -9.38 -5.90
N ILE A 57 -14.04 -9.52 -6.38
CA ILE A 57 -13.72 -10.00 -7.73
C ILE A 57 -14.40 -11.37 -7.97
N ARG A 58 -14.21 -12.31 -7.04
CA ARG A 58 -14.78 -13.67 -7.15
C ARG A 58 -16.31 -13.67 -7.12
N ARG A 59 -16.92 -12.87 -6.24
CA ARG A 59 -18.39 -12.74 -6.16
C ARG A 59 -18.97 -12.20 -7.46
N ALA A 60 -18.27 -11.29 -8.13
CA ALA A 60 -18.68 -10.73 -9.42
C ALA A 60 -18.41 -11.64 -10.63
N GLY A 61 -17.99 -12.90 -10.39
CA GLY A 61 -17.69 -13.86 -11.44
C GLY A 61 -16.48 -13.51 -12.30
N MET A 62 -15.62 -12.59 -11.83
CA MET A 62 -14.40 -12.18 -12.51
C MET A 62 -13.22 -13.05 -12.08
N GLU A 63 -12.24 -13.21 -12.95
CA GLU A 63 -11.04 -13.98 -12.65
C GLU A 63 -10.01 -13.13 -11.91
N GLU A 64 -9.51 -13.69 -10.81
CA GLU A 64 -8.27 -13.24 -10.21
C GLU A 64 -7.13 -13.65 -11.15
N LYS A 65 -6.47 -12.68 -11.76
CA LYS A 65 -5.19 -12.95 -12.42
C LYS A 65 -4.23 -13.35 -11.32
N ILE A 66 -3.81 -14.62 -11.35
CA ILE A 66 -2.80 -15.14 -10.43
C ILE A 66 -1.53 -14.31 -10.61
N ILE A 67 -1.39 -13.27 -9.79
CA ILE A 67 -0.11 -12.66 -9.51
C ILE A 67 0.60 -13.78 -8.78
N ALA A 68 1.58 -14.40 -9.44
CA ALA A 68 2.33 -15.54 -8.93
C ALA A 68 2.43 -15.41 -7.40
N LYS A 69 1.69 -16.27 -6.68
CA LYS A 69 1.73 -16.31 -5.22
C LYS A 69 3.21 -16.24 -4.89
N VAL A 70 3.59 -15.29 -4.02
CA VAL A 70 4.94 -15.23 -3.47
C VAL A 70 5.10 -16.39 -2.48
N THR A 71 4.89 -17.61 -2.97
CA THR A 71 5.33 -18.85 -2.39
C THR A 71 6.74 -19.05 -2.93
N GLY A 72 7.71 -18.58 -2.16
CA GLY A 72 9.06 -19.14 -2.16
C GLY A 72 10.02 -18.77 -3.30
N ASP A 73 9.59 -18.20 -4.43
CA ASP A 73 10.54 -17.89 -5.51
C ASP A 73 10.30 -16.51 -6.16
N VAL A 74 11.32 -15.66 -6.08
CA VAL A 74 11.34 -14.30 -6.61
C VAL A 74 11.65 -14.36 -8.11
N GLY A 75 10.63 -14.59 -8.93
CA GLY A 75 10.77 -14.58 -10.40
C GLY A 75 10.35 -13.26 -11.02
N ALA A 76 11.31 -12.35 -11.23
CA ALA A 76 11.23 -11.12 -12.04
C ALA A 76 10.47 -9.88 -11.49
N ARG A 77 9.23 -9.96 -10.98
CA ARG A 77 8.51 -8.74 -10.53
C ARG A 77 8.88 -8.25 -9.13
N ALA A 78 8.95 -9.17 -8.16
CA ALA A 78 9.44 -8.87 -6.81
C ALA A 78 10.93 -8.52 -6.80
N GLY A 79 11.73 -9.04 -7.76
CA GLY A 79 13.14 -8.68 -7.90
C GLY A 79 13.34 -7.21 -8.25
N LYS A 80 12.51 -6.65 -9.15
CA LYS A 80 12.58 -5.23 -9.52
C LYS A 80 12.09 -4.29 -8.42
N LEU A 81 11.04 -4.68 -7.68
CA LEU A 81 10.59 -3.98 -6.48
C LEU A 81 11.64 -4.02 -5.36
N LYS A 82 12.27 -5.18 -5.12
CA LYS A 82 13.35 -5.34 -4.13
C LYS A 82 14.61 -4.55 -4.49
N LEU A 83 14.89 -4.35 -5.78
CA LEU A 83 15.96 -3.46 -6.28
C LEU A 83 15.63 -1.96 -6.10
N MET A 84 14.35 -1.59 -5.98
CA MET A 84 13.93 -0.20 -5.67
C MET A 84 14.00 0.13 -4.18
N TRP A 85 14.32 -0.84 -3.32
CA TRP A 85 14.21 -0.74 -1.86
C TRP A 85 15.56 -0.83 -1.16
N ASP A 86 16.59 -0.20 -1.72
CA ASP A 86 17.83 0.03 -1.00
C ASP A 86 17.65 1.16 0.02
N GLY A 87 18.32 1.09 1.16
CA GLY A 87 18.24 2.13 2.19
C GLY A 87 16.85 2.31 2.83
N LEU A 88 16.15 1.21 3.14
CA LEU A 88 14.85 1.26 3.85
C LEU A 88 14.98 1.53 5.36
N GLU A 89 16.19 1.67 5.89
CA GLU A 89 16.45 1.98 7.28
C GLU A 89 15.97 3.42 7.60
N PRO A 90 15.42 3.65 8.81
CA PRO A 90 15.07 5.00 9.25
C PRO A 90 16.23 6.00 9.07
N GLY A 91 15.92 7.20 8.56
CA GLY A 91 16.93 8.25 8.29
C GLY A 91 17.70 8.10 6.98
N LYS A 92 17.34 7.14 6.13
CA LYS A 92 17.85 7.00 4.76
C LYS A 92 16.83 7.49 3.72
N LEU A 93 17.32 7.87 2.54
CA LEU A 93 16.46 8.35 1.45
C LEU A 93 15.45 7.28 1.00
N GLY A 94 15.87 6.02 0.92
CA GLY A 94 15.00 4.92 0.54
C GLY A 94 13.79 4.74 1.48
N TYR A 95 13.96 4.99 2.78
CA TYR A 95 12.84 4.98 3.73
C TYR A 95 11.83 6.10 3.46
N PHE A 96 12.30 7.31 3.15
CA PHE A 96 11.43 8.41 2.72
C PHE A 96 10.66 8.07 1.43
N GLU A 97 11.36 7.58 0.40
CA GLU A 97 10.77 7.20 -0.88
C GLU A 97 9.78 6.04 -0.74
N ALA A 98 10.07 5.07 0.12
CA ALA A 98 9.16 3.98 0.45
C ALA A 98 7.86 4.47 1.09
N LEU A 99 7.94 5.42 2.03
CA LEU A 99 6.76 6.04 2.63
C LEU A 99 5.95 6.85 1.60
N GLU A 100 6.61 7.47 0.63
CA GLU A 100 5.95 8.17 -0.47
C GLU A 100 5.19 7.23 -1.40
N ILE A 101 5.84 6.14 -1.83
CA ILE A 101 5.21 5.08 -2.63
C ILE A 101 4.01 4.50 -1.88
N LEU A 102 4.16 4.24 -0.58
CA LEU A 102 3.10 3.70 0.25
C LEU A 102 1.91 4.68 0.38
N ALA A 103 2.17 5.97 0.59
CA ALA A 103 1.13 7.00 0.66
C ALA A 103 0.34 7.10 -0.67
N LEU A 104 1.04 7.04 -1.81
CA LEU A 104 0.41 7.00 -3.14
C LEU A 104 -0.41 5.73 -3.35
N GLY A 105 0.12 4.56 -2.95
CA GLY A 105 -0.59 3.28 -3.04
C GLY A 105 -1.87 3.25 -2.20
N ILE A 106 -1.82 3.75 -0.96
CA ILE A 106 -3.01 3.84 -0.09
C ILE A 106 -4.02 4.85 -0.65
N GLN A 107 -3.55 5.97 -1.23
CA GLN A 107 -4.44 6.89 -1.93
C GLN A 107 -5.09 6.23 -3.15
N GLY A 108 -4.38 5.40 -3.91
CA GLY A 108 -4.93 4.56 -4.96
C GLY A 108 -6.02 3.61 -4.46
N LYS A 109 -5.77 2.91 -3.34
CA LYS A 109 -6.76 2.07 -2.65
C LYS A 109 -8.01 2.85 -2.24
N ARG A 110 -7.86 4.08 -1.74
CA ARG A 110 -9.01 4.95 -1.42
C ARG A 110 -9.85 5.26 -2.66
N LEU A 111 -9.21 5.57 -3.79
CA LEU A 111 -9.90 5.85 -5.05
C LEU A 111 -10.65 4.61 -5.56
N LEU A 112 -10.04 3.43 -5.43
CA LEU A 112 -10.70 2.15 -5.70
C LEU A 112 -12.00 2.02 -4.88
N TRP A 113 -11.92 2.11 -3.55
CA TRP A 113 -13.11 1.95 -2.71
C TRP A 113 -14.20 2.96 -3.01
N THR A 114 -13.80 4.21 -3.32
CA THR A 114 -14.74 5.25 -3.71
C THR A 114 -15.48 4.88 -4.99
N VAL A 115 -14.77 4.51 -6.06
CA VAL A 115 -15.43 4.18 -7.35
C VAL A 115 -16.24 2.89 -7.26
N LEU A 116 -15.83 1.92 -6.45
CA LEU A 116 -16.62 0.71 -6.21
C LEU A 116 -17.94 1.01 -5.52
N GLY A 117 -17.96 1.96 -4.58
CA GLY A 117 -19.20 2.45 -3.97
C GLY A 117 -20.16 3.07 -4.99
N GLU A 118 -19.64 3.86 -5.93
CA GLU A 118 -20.46 4.51 -6.97
C GLU A 118 -21.10 3.51 -7.95
N VAL A 119 -20.43 2.38 -8.22
CA VAL A 119 -20.93 1.36 -9.16
C VAL A 119 -21.59 0.17 -8.46
N ALA A 120 -21.64 0.15 -7.12
CA ALA A 120 -22.09 -1.00 -6.33
C ALA A 120 -23.53 -1.44 -6.67
N SER A 121 -24.40 -0.52 -7.09
CA SER A 121 -25.77 -0.84 -7.50
C SER A 121 -25.84 -1.74 -8.75
N LEU A 122 -24.76 -1.82 -9.52
CA LEU A 122 -24.64 -2.71 -10.69
C LEU A 122 -24.20 -4.13 -10.29
N TYR A 123 -23.80 -4.34 -9.04
CA TYR A 123 -23.26 -5.60 -8.51
C TYR A 123 -24.03 -6.04 -7.26
N PRO A 124 -25.24 -6.61 -7.38
CA PRO A 124 -26.05 -7.07 -6.24
C PRO A 124 -25.32 -8.03 -5.29
N GLU A 125 -24.36 -8.80 -5.80
CA GLU A 125 -23.46 -9.69 -5.04
C GLU A 125 -22.54 -8.97 -4.04
N TRP A 126 -22.42 -7.64 -4.13
CA TRP A 126 -21.67 -6.80 -3.18
C TRP A 126 -22.54 -6.21 -2.07
N THR A 127 -23.79 -6.66 -1.95
CA THR A 127 -24.68 -6.26 -0.86
C THR A 127 -24.01 -6.42 0.51
N GLY A 128 -24.12 -5.38 1.34
CA GLY A 128 -23.58 -5.36 2.71
C GLY A 128 -22.12 -4.90 2.84
N VAL A 129 -21.47 -4.52 1.73
CA VAL A 129 -20.13 -3.93 1.77
C VAL A 129 -20.23 -2.42 2.03
N ASP A 130 -19.58 -1.95 3.08
CA ASP A 130 -19.49 -0.52 3.41
C ASP A 130 -18.26 0.12 2.73
N PHE A 131 -18.42 0.48 1.46
CA PHE A 131 -17.35 1.12 0.69
C PHE A 131 -16.93 2.49 1.24
N GLU A 132 -17.85 3.22 1.88
CA GLU A 132 -17.55 4.51 2.49
C GLU A 132 -16.63 4.33 3.70
N ALA A 133 -16.89 3.34 4.55
CA ALA A 133 -16.02 2.99 5.67
C ALA A 133 -14.62 2.55 5.20
N LEU A 134 -14.53 1.76 4.13
CA LEU A 134 -13.25 1.36 3.53
C LEU A 134 -12.45 2.57 3.01
N ALA A 135 -13.11 3.50 2.33
CA ALA A 135 -12.48 4.73 1.85
C ALA A 135 -12.01 5.63 3.02
N LYS A 136 -12.80 5.72 4.10
CA LYS A 136 -12.42 6.44 5.33
C LYS A 136 -11.21 5.80 6.01
N SER A 137 -11.18 4.47 6.11
CA SER A 137 -10.04 3.73 6.67
C SER A 137 -8.77 3.98 5.85
N ALA A 138 -8.85 3.86 4.52
CA ALA A 138 -7.73 4.17 3.63
C ALA A 138 -7.23 5.62 3.78
N LYS A 139 -8.13 6.58 3.97
CA LYS A 139 -7.75 7.97 4.26
C LYS A 139 -6.93 8.07 5.55
N ARG A 140 -7.41 7.46 6.65
CA ARG A 140 -6.71 7.45 7.94
C ARG A 140 -5.31 6.86 7.81
N GLN A 141 -5.19 5.68 7.20
CA GLN A 141 -3.89 5.03 6.96
C GLN A 141 -2.94 5.93 6.18
N ARG A 142 -3.42 6.59 5.11
CA ARG A 142 -2.61 7.52 4.32
C ARG A 142 -2.11 8.68 5.16
N ASP A 143 -2.95 9.24 6.02
CA ASP A 143 -2.58 10.38 6.86
C ASP A 143 -1.53 9.99 7.92
N GLU A 144 -1.64 8.80 8.49
CA GLU A 144 -0.64 8.25 9.42
C GLU A 144 0.71 7.95 8.76
N VAL A 145 0.70 7.47 7.50
CA VAL A 145 1.92 7.29 6.68
C VAL A 145 2.51 8.64 6.28
N GLU A 146 1.67 9.62 5.90
CA GLU A 146 2.13 10.96 5.52
C GLU A 146 2.86 11.66 6.66
N GLN A 147 2.36 11.54 7.90
CA GLN A 147 3.05 12.11 9.07
C GLN A 147 4.49 11.58 9.18
N ARG A 148 4.68 10.27 9.00
CA ARG A 148 6.01 9.63 8.98
C ARG A 148 6.84 10.09 7.79
N ARG A 149 6.24 10.19 6.61
CA ARG A 149 6.92 10.66 5.39
C ARG A 149 7.47 12.08 5.58
N LEU A 150 6.67 12.98 6.15
CA LEU A 150 7.08 14.35 6.43
C LEU A 150 8.20 14.42 7.48
N ASN A 151 8.11 13.61 8.54
CA ASN A 151 9.18 13.54 9.55
C ASN A 151 10.49 13.00 8.94
N SER A 152 10.41 11.93 8.16
CA SER A 152 11.56 11.37 7.44
C SER A 152 12.18 12.37 6.46
N GLY A 153 11.34 13.10 5.70
CA GLY A 153 11.79 14.12 4.76
C GLY A 153 12.51 15.28 5.45
N ARG A 154 12.02 15.73 6.61
CA ARG A 154 12.70 16.77 7.42
C ARG A 154 14.07 16.32 7.93
N ALA A 155 14.23 15.04 8.25
CA ALA A 155 15.50 14.50 8.72
C ALA A 155 16.50 14.23 7.57
N THR A 156 16.01 13.84 6.40
CA THR A 156 16.86 13.27 5.34
C THR A 156 17.17 14.23 4.18
N LEU A 157 16.27 15.17 3.88
CA LEU A 157 16.40 16.04 2.70
C LEU A 157 17.23 17.33 2.87
N PRO A 158 17.47 17.89 4.07
CA PRO A 158 18.33 19.07 4.20
C PRO A 158 19.75 18.83 3.66
N SER A 159 20.22 19.71 2.77
CA SER A 159 21.62 19.71 2.33
C SER A 159 22.51 20.32 3.43
N PRO A 160 23.70 19.75 3.71
CA PRO A 160 24.63 20.30 4.71
C PRO A 160 24.97 21.78 4.49
N GLU A 161 25.05 22.19 3.22
CA GLU A 161 25.33 23.58 2.78
C GLU A 161 24.22 24.58 3.14
N ARG A 162 23.03 24.10 3.50
CA ARG A 162 21.87 24.91 3.88
C ARG A 162 21.57 24.87 5.38
N LEU A 163 22.35 24.10 6.15
CA LEU A 163 22.25 24.10 7.60
C LEU A 163 22.99 25.33 8.15
N PRO A 164 22.43 26.05 9.15
CA PRO A 164 23.12 27.17 9.76
C PRO A 164 24.43 26.70 10.40
N VAL A 165 25.52 27.43 10.13
CA VAL A 165 26.84 27.12 10.70
C VAL A 165 26.76 27.28 12.22
N GLY A 166 26.85 26.18 12.97
CA GLY A 166 27.00 26.18 14.44
C GLY A 166 25.91 25.51 15.26
N SER A 167 25.02 24.71 14.67
CA SER A 167 24.09 23.83 15.41
C SER A 167 24.70 22.50 15.79
#